data_AF-A0A068NUE1-F1
#
_entry.id   AF-A0A068NUE1-F1
#
_cell.length_a   1.000
_cell.length_b   1.000
_cell.length_c   1.000
_cell.angle_alpha   90.00
_cell.angle_beta   90.00
_cell.angle_gamma   90.00
#
_symmetry.space_group_name_H-M   'P 1'
#
loop_
_entity.id
_entity.type
_entity.pdbx_description
1 polymer ?
#
loop_
_entity_poly.entity_id
_entity_poly.type
_entity_poly.pdbx_seq_one_letter_code
_entity_poly.pdbx_strand_id
1 'polypeptide(L)'
;MFLRSSCLVAGLFLAGCAAKTGSPPVVQDSEEVRYFLEHKERWAVKTGADADAGKIPLSDATPTTVEHLRSLEPPGFIPKHGGDADRRFDPVETTLYSLDVDLVRYKLETDDQDFHVVVRDHDGSSVTMIVEFVDPTFVSHASPFRSMITAARAKFDSIYHPRTSWGRKRGHLRITGVGFFDFKHGQSGVAPNAIELHPVLSCEILE
;
A
#
# COMPACT_ATOMS: atom_id res chain seq x y z
N MET A 1 -18.08 -32.94 -81.98
CA MET A 1 -19.08 -33.49 -81.06
C MET A 1 -18.66 -33.08 -79.65
N PHE A 2 -19.45 -32.21 -79.04
CA PHE A 2 -19.17 -31.51 -77.77
C PHE A 2 -19.28 -32.44 -76.55
N LEU A 3 -18.31 -32.38 -75.63
CA LEU A 3 -18.46 -32.76 -74.22
C LEU A 3 -17.73 -31.68 -73.39
N ARG A 4 -18.38 -30.57 -73.06
CA ARG A 4 -19.07 -30.24 -71.79
C ARG A 4 -18.21 -30.36 -70.52
N SER A 5 -17.74 -29.19 -70.08
CA SER A 5 -17.37 -28.79 -68.72
C SER A 5 -18.36 -29.23 -67.64
N SER A 6 -17.83 -29.47 -66.43
CA SER A 6 -18.42 -29.03 -65.16
C SER A 6 -17.35 -29.11 -64.05
N CYS A 7 -16.73 -27.97 -63.71
CA CYS A 7 -16.04 -27.80 -62.43
C CYS A 7 -17.04 -27.18 -61.45
N LEU A 8 -17.34 -27.90 -60.37
CA LEU A 8 -18.14 -27.43 -59.25
C LEU A 8 -17.26 -26.50 -58.40
N VAL A 9 -17.61 -25.21 -58.29
CA VAL A 9 -17.02 -24.30 -57.30
C VAL A 9 -17.93 -24.31 -56.07
N ALA A 10 -17.46 -24.91 -54.97
CA ALA A 10 -18.12 -24.82 -53.68
C ALA A 10 -17.83 -23.44 -53.06
N GLY A 11 -18.85 -22.59 -52.99
CA GLY A 11 -18.79 -21.32 -52.26
C GLY A 11 -18.86 -21.58 -50.76
N LEU A 12 -17.75 -21.31 -50.06
CA LEU A 12 -17.71 -21.31 -48.60
C LEU A 12 -18.14 -19.92 -48.11
N PHE A 13 -19.37 -19.80 -47.60
CA PHE A 13 -19.80 -18.61 -46.87
C PHE A 13 -19.17 -18.63 -45.47
N LEU A 14 -18.13 -17.84 -45.26
CA LEU A 14 -17.64 -17.52 -43.91
C LEU A 14 -18.60 -16.50 -43.27
N ALA A 15 -19.47 -16.98 -42.39
CA ALA A 15 -20.21 -16.12 -41.47
C ALA A 15 -19.22 -15.56 -40.45
N GLY A 16 -18.86 -14.28 -40.59
CA GLY A 16 -18.06 -13.56 -39.61
C GLY A 16 -18.88 -13.33 -38.33
N CYS A 17 -18.51 -14.00 -37.23
CA CYS A 17 -18.94 -13.61 -35.90
C CYS A 17 -18.28 -12.27 -35.55
N ALA A 18 -19.02 -11.17 -35.69
CA ALA A 18 -18.61 -9.89 -35.13
C ALA A 18 -18.64 -10.00 -33.60
N ALA A 19 -17.47 -10.20 -32.99
CA ALA A 19 -17.31 -10.07 -31.54
C ALA A 19 -17.59 -8.60 -31.17
N LYS A 20 -18.64 -8.37 -30.38
CA LYS A 20 -18.89 -7.06 -29.77
C LYS A 20 -17.70 -6.73 -28.87
N THR A 21 -16.89 -5.76 -29.28
CA THR A 21 -15.82 -5.19 -28.45
C THR A 21 -16.46 -4.33 -27.36
N GLY A 22 -16.99 -4.96 -26.32
CA GLY A 22 -17.26 -4.27 -25.06
C GLY A 22 -15.93 -3.95 -24.40
N SER A 23 -15.70 -2.70 -24.01
CA SER A 23 -14.59 -2.35 -23.12
C SER A 23 -14.66 -3.27 -21.90
N PRO A 24 -13.51 -3.78 -21.39
CA PRO A 24 -13.53 -4.56 -20.16
C PRO A 24 -14.23 -3.76 -19.06
N PRO A 25 -15.03 -4.40 -18.20
CA PRO A 25 -15.70 -3.71 -17.11
C PRO A 25 -14.65 -3.00 -16.26
N VAL A 26 -14.82 -1.68 -16.08
CA VAL A 26 -14.00 -0.91 -15.13
C VAL A 26 -14.25 -1.53 -13.77
N VAL A 27 -13.22 -2.11 -13.16
CA VAL A 27 -13.33 -2.67 -11.82
C VAL A 27 -13.61 -1.50 -10.88
N GLN A 28 -14.80 -1.49 -10.30
CA GLN A 28 -15.24 -0.45 -9.37
C GLN A 28 -14.81 -0.84 -7.96
N ASP A 29 -14.45 0.16 -7.16
CA ASP A 29 -14.21 -0.01 -5.73
C ASP A 29 -15.47 -0.51 -5.00
N SER A 30 -15.28 -1.32 -3.96
CA SER A 30 -16.38 -1.77 -3.10
C SER A 30 -16.94 -0.63 -2.26
N GLU A 31 -18.11 -0.84 -1.63
CA GLU A 31 -18.68 0.15 -0.71
C GLU A 31 -17.77 0.40 0.49
N GLU A 32 -17.10 -0.64 0.98
CA GLU A 32 -16.15 -0.56 2.09
C GLU A 32 -14.92 0.29 1.73
N VAL A 33 -14.36 0.11 0.53
CA VAL A 33 -13.25 0.94 0.04
C VAL A 33 -13.67 2.41 -0.03
N ARG A 34 -14.85 2.70 -0.60
CA ARG A 34 -15.36 4.09 -0.67
C ARG A 34 -15.60 4.67 0.72
N TYR A 35 -16.16 3.87 1.63
CA TYR A 35 -16.37 4.28 3.01
C TYR A 35 -15.03 4.66 3.68
N PHE A 36 -13.99 3.84 3.52
CA PHE A 36 -12.67 4.14 4.06
C PHE A 36 -12.08 5.42 3.46
N LEU A 37 -12.14 5.58 2.14
CA LEU A 37 -11.65 6.80 1.47
C LEU A 37 -12.33 8.08 1.99
N GLU A 38 -13.63 8.02 2.31
CA GLU A 38 -14.39 9.18 2.79
C GLU A 38 -14.23 9.43 4.30
N HIS A 39 -14.13 8.37 5.11
CA HIS A 39 -14.30 8.45 6.57
C HIS A 39 -13.05 8.14 7.38
N LYS A 40 -12.04 7.50 6.80
CA LYS A 40 -10.77 7.24 7.50
C LYS A 40 -9.81 8.39 7.27
N GLU A 41 -9.07 8.74 8.33
CA GLU A 41 -8.18 9.90 8.32
C GLU A 41 -7.13 9.74 7.22
N ARG A 42 -7.19 10.64 6.22
CA ARG A 42 -6.28 10.69 5.07
C ARG A 42 -6.05 9.33 4.39
N TRP A 43 -7.09 8.49 4.30
CA TRP A 43 -6.96 7.14 3.76
C TRP A 43 -6.45 7.11 2.31
N ALA A 44 -6.79 8.12 1.51
CA ALA A 44 -6.27 8.24 0.16
C ALA A 44 -4.74 8.33 0.15
N VAL A 45 -4.14 9.08 1.07
CA VAL A 45 -2.68 9.22 1.22
C VAL A 45 -2.06 7.93 1.77
N LYS A 46 -2.68 7.35 2.80
CA LYS A 46 -2.29 6.08 3.42
C LYS A 46 -2.28 4.90 2.45
N THR A 47 -3.07 4.96 1.37
CA THR A 47 -3.20 3.84 0.42
C THR A 47 -2.78 4.16 -1.01
N GLY A 48 -2.36 5.39 -1.31
CA GLY A 48 -1.98 5.83 -2.65
C GLY A 48 -3.16 6.02 -3.61
N ALA A 49 -4.38 6.20 -3.10
CA ALA A 49 -5.52 6.62 -3.91
C ALA A 49 -5.55 8.15 -4.14
N ASP A 50 -4.66 8.90 -3.48
CA ASP A 50 -4.53 10.33 -3.64
C ASP A 50 -3.88 10.74 -4.97
N ALA A 51 -4.12 11.98 -5.38
CA ALA A 51 -3.63 12.52 -6.66
C ALA A 51 -2.09 12.70 -6.70
N ASP A 52 -1.42 12.72 -5.56
CA ASP A 52 0.02 12.92 -5.45
C ASP A 52 0.81 11.60 -5.38
N ALA A 53 0.13 10.45 -5.33
CA ALA A 53 0.75 9.12 -5.25
C ALA A 53 1.76 8.86 -6.39
N GLY A 54 1.48 9.37 -7.59
CA GLY A 54 2.37 9.27 -8.76
C GLY A 54 3.68 10.06 -8.65
N LYS A 55 3.83 10.94 -7.64
CA LYS A 55 5.08 11.68 -7.40
C LYS A 55 6.14 10.83 -6.69
N ILE A 56 5.75 9.70 -6.07
CA ILE A 56 6.66 8.86 -5.30
C ILE A 56 7.53 8.02 -6.25
N PRO A 57 8.87 8.14 -6.20
CA PRO A 57 9.76 7.39 -7.08
C PRO A 57 9.91 5.94 -6.60
N LEU A 58 9.02 5.05 -7.06
CA LEU A 58 8.95 3.65 -6.61
C LEU A 58 10.20 2.79 -6.86
N SER A 59 11.15 3.28 -7.65
CA SER A 59 12.42 2.59 -7.96
C SER A 59 13.62 3.14 -7.20
N ASP A 60 13.43 4.18 -6.39
CA ASP A 60 14.51 4.91 -5.70
C ASP A 60 14.14 5.09 -4.22
N ALA A 61 14.24 3.99 -3.47
CA ALA A 61 14.02 4.03 -2.03
C ALA A 61 15.23 4.67 -1.34
N THR A 62 14.97 5.70 -0.53
CA THR A 62 15.98 6.38 0.28
C THR A 62 16.25 5.56 1.55
N PRO A 63 17.45 4.98 1.73
CA PRO A 63 17.81 4.31 2.98
C PRO A 63 17.88 5.34 4.10
N THR A 64 17.28 5.02 5.25
CA THR A 64 17.24 5.91 6.42
C THR A 64 17.13 5.12 7.71
N THR A 65 17.00 5.81 8.84
CA THR A 65 16.80 5.20 10.17
C THR A 65 15.51 5.67 10.79
N VAL A 66 14.98 4.87 11.71
CA VAL A 66 13.90 5.24 12.61
C VAL A 66 14.28 6.49 13.41
N GLU A 67 15.51 6.58 13.90
CA GLU A 67 15.99 7.78 14.59
C GLU A 67 15.92 9.05 13.71
N HIS A 68 16.35 8.96 12.44
CA HIS A 68 16.29 10.09 11.52
C HIS A 68 14.85 10.52 11.25
N LEU A 69 13.96 9.58 10.91
CA LEU A 69 12.55 9.90 10.64
C LEU A 69 11.88 10.56 11.85
N ARG A 70 12.17 10.09 13.07
CA ARG A 70 11.66 10.67 14.32
C ARG A 70 12.13 12.11 14.57
N SER A 71 13.20 12.55 13.90
CA SER A 71 13.74 13.91 14.04
C SER A 71 13.12 14.92 13.06
N LEU A 72 12.34 14.45 12.08
CA LEU A 72 11.71 15.32 11.08
C LEU A 72 10.64 16.21 11.70
N GLU A 73 10.55 17.44 11.21
CA GLU A 73 9.52 18.40 11.63
C GLU A 73 8.18 18.02 10.98
N PRO A 74 7.12 17.74 11.76
CA PRO A 74 5.80 17.49 11.20
C PRO A 74 5.17 18.79 10.69
N PRO A 75 4.22 18.73 9.74
CA PRO A 75 3.44 19.88 9.33
C PRO A 75 2.72 20.51 10.54
N GLY A 76 2.66 21.84 10.59
CA GLY A 76 1.99 22.54 11.70
C GLY A 76 0.48 22.29 11.77
N PHE A 77 -0.15 21.94 10.64
CA PHE A 77 -1.56 21.55 10.57
C PHE A 77 -1.74 20.44 9.53
N ILE A 78 -2.47 19.39 9.93
CA ILE A 78 -2.79 18.23 9.10
C ILE A 78 -4.33 18.12 9.03
N PRO A 79 -4.96 18.34 7.85
CA PRO A 79 -6.39 18.11 7.68
C PRO A 79 -6.72 16.62 7.77
N LYS A 80 -7.79 16.26 8.49
CA LYS A 80 -8.18 14.86 8.70
C LYS A 80 -8.92 14.24 7.50
N HIS A 81 -9.83 15.00 6.88
CA HIS A 81 -10.73 14.52 5.82
C HIS A 81 -10.95 15.58 4.74
N GLY A 82 -11.24 15.09 3.52
CA GLY A 82 -11.64 15.88 2.36
C GLY A 82 -10.54 16.76 1.78
N GLY A 83 -10.67 17.13 0.50
CA GLY A 83 -9.86 18.17 -0.17
C GLY A 83 -8.36 18.09 0.13
N ASP A 84 -7.87 19.05 0.92
CA ASP A 84 -6.44 19.18 1.27
C ASP A 84 -5.91 18.00 2.11
N ALA A 85 -6.78 17.22 2.76
CA ALA A 85 -6.39 16.00 3.50
C ALA A 85 -5.75 14.94 2.57
N ASP A 86 -6.10 14.97 1.28
CA ASP A 86 -5.58 14.06 0.27
C ASP A 86 -4.28 14.57 -0.36
N ARG A 87 -3.73 15.69 0.10
CA ARG A 87 -2.45 16.22 -0.39
C ARG A 87 -1.30 15.69 0.45
N ARG A 88 -0.19 15.38 -0.22
CA ARG A 88 1.05 14.93 0.43
C ARG A 88 1.89 16.11 0.89
N PHE A 89 2.50 16.00 2.07
CA PHE A 89 3.47 16.96 2.59
C PHE A 89 4.88 16.66 2.10
N ASP A 90 5.34 17.42 1.11
CA ASP A 90 6.68 17.31 0.55
C ASP A 90 7.78 17.74 1.56
N PRO A 91 8.97 17.09 1.53
CA PRO A 91 9.29 15.91 0.73
C PRO A 91 8.88 14.60 1.42
N VAL A 92 8.51 14.63 2.69
CA VAL A 92 8.41 13.43 3.54
C VAL A 92 7.37 12.45 3.01
N GLU A 93 6.18 12.93 2.67
CA GLU A 93 5.10 12.07 2.20
C GLU A 93 5.16 11.71 0.71
N THR A 94 6.12 12.28 -0.01
CA THR A 94 6.46 11.92 -1.40
C THR A 94 7.76 11.12 -1.52
N THR A 95 8.35 10.73 -0.38
CA THR A 95 9.58 9.93 -0.35
C THR A 95 9.27 8.47 -0.03
N LEU A 96 9.86 7.57 -0.81
CA LEU A 96 9.95 6.15 -0.50
C LEU A 96 11.16 5.92 0.40
N TYR A 97 10.95 5.42 1.62
CA TYR A 97 12.01 5.14 2.58
C TYR A 97 12.26 3.65 2.71
N SER A 98 13.52 3.28 2.95
CA SER A 98 13.93 1.91 3.31
C SER A 98 14.60 1.90 4.68
N LEU A 99 14.17 0.98 5.55
CA LEU A 99 14.64 0.83 6.93
C LEU A 99 15.12 -0.61 7.19
N ASP A 100 16.27 -0.75 7.85
CA ASP A 100 16.72 -2.01 8.44
C ASP A 100 16.38 -2.02 9.93
N VAL A 101 15.47 -2.91 10.34
CA VAL A 101 14.80 -2.81 11.64
C VAL A 101 14.64 -4.14 12.36
N ASP A 102 14.66 -4.06 13.68
CA ASP A 102 14.18 -5.11 14.57
C ASP A 102 12.67 -4.96 14.83
N LEU A 103 11.95 -6.08 14.75
CA LEU A 103 10.55 -6.17 15.16
C LEU A 103 10.41 -6.13 16.70
N VAL A 104 9.64 -5.18 17.21
CA VAL A 104 9.39 -5.02 18.66
C VAL A 104 8.10 -5.74 19.07
N ARG A 105 7.00 -5.46 18.37
CA ARG A 105 5.67 -6.05 18.59
C ARG A 105 4.74 -5.71 17.44
N TYR A 106 3.68 -6.47 17.27
CA TYR A 106 2.70 -6.28 16.21
C TYR A 106 1.31 -6.74 16.62
N LYS A 107 0.27 -6.21 15.99
CA LYS A 107 -1.12 -6.67 16.11
C LYS A 107 -1.90 -6.35 14.83
N LEU A 108 -3.10 -6.91 14.73
CA LEU A 108 -4.14 -6.48 13.79
C LEU A 108 -4.99 -5.41 14.49
N GLU A 109 -5.08 -4.23 13.89
CA GLU A 109 -5.99 -3.18 14.35
C GLU A 109 -7.44 -3.50 13.96
N THR A 110 -8.39 -3.14 14.82
CA THR A 110 -9.81 -3.49 14.61
C THR A 110 -10.59 -2.41 13.87
N ASP A 111 -10.08 -1.19 13.85
CA ASP A 111 -10.75 -0.05 13.26
C ASP A 111 -10.40 0.13 11.78
N ASP A 112 -9.16 -0.08 11.36
CA ASP A 112 -8.72 0.03 9.96
C ASP A 112 -8.23 -1.29 9.33
N GLN A 113 -8.09 -2.35 10.13
CA GLN A 113 -7.58 -3.67 9.72
C GLN A 113 -6.10 -3.70 9.34
N ASP A 114 -5.35 -2.64 9.61
CA ASP A 114 -3.93 -2.61 9.33
C ASP A 114 -3.17 -3.50 10.32
N PHE A 115 -2.03 -4.04 9.88
CA PHE A 115 -1.10 -4.59 10.85
C PHE A 115 -0.27 -3.45 11.42
N HIS A 116 -0.63 -3.04 12.63
CA HIS A 116 0.17 -2.15 13.45
C HIS A 116 1.46 -2.87 13.83
N VAL A 117 2.59 -2.43 13.28
CA VAL A 117 3.90 -3.01 13.54
C VAL A 117 4.83 -1.96 14.16
N VAL A 118 5.31 -2.24 15.37
CA VAL A 118 6.30 -1.40 16.05
C VAL A 118 7.70 -1.92 15.75
N VAL A 119 8.53 -1.02 15.25
CA VAL A 119 9.91 -1.30 14.84
C VAL A 119 10.89 -0.37 15.52
N ARG A 120 12.16 -0.74 15.51
CA ARG A 120 13.32 0.08 15.93
C ARG A 120 14.49 -0.24 15.02
N ASP A 121 15.47 0.66 14.94
CA ASP A 121 16.67 0.44 14.12
C ASP A 121 17.40 -0.88 14.48
N HIS A 122 17.92 -1.57 13.47
CA HIS A 122 18.77 -2.76 13.62
C HIS A 122 20.21 -2.38 14.00
N ASP A 123 20.37 -1.55 15.03
CA ASP A 123 21.65 -1.11 15.59
C ASP A 123 21.65 -1.19 17.14
N GLY A 124 20.55 -1.67 17.72
CA GLY A 124 20.35 -1.75 19.17
C GLY A 124 19.65 -0.54 19.78
N SER A 125 19.23 0.45 18.99
CA SER A 125 18.46 1.60 19.45
C SER A 125 17.20 1.17 20.23
N SER A 126 16.82 1.97 21.21
CA SER A 126 15.60 1.76 22.01
C SER A 126 14.40 2.55 21.49
N VAL A 127 14.64 3.40 20.49
CA VAL A 127 13.60 4.27 19.96
C VAL A 127 12.75 3.55 18.93
N THR A 128 11.45 3.83 18.94
CA THR A 128 10.50 3.15 18.08
C THR A 128 9.75 4.09 17.16
N MET A 129 9.25 3.50 16.09
CA MET A 129 8.29 4.07 15.16
C MET A 129 7.32 2.96 14.73
N ILE A 130 6.21 3.37 14.11
CA ILE A 130 5.20 2.48 13.57
C ILE A 130 5.41 2.35 12.05
N VAL A 131 5.13 1.15 11.54
CA VAL A 131 4.96 0.90 10.11
C VAL A 131 3.66 0.11 9.93
N GLU A 132 2.86 0.48 8.94
CA GLU A 132 1.52 -0.07 8.74
C GLU A 132 1.45 -0.93 7.47
N PHE A 133 1.12 -2.21 7.65
CA PHE A 133 0.83 -3.10 6.52
C PHE A 133 -0.66 -3.05 6.22
N VAL A 134 -1.04 -2.26 5.23
CA VAL A 134 -2.44 -1.99 4.91
C VAL A 134 -3.18 -3.24 4.45
N ASP A 135 -4.42 -3.43 4.92
CA ASP A 135 -5.28 -4.49 4.40
C ASP A 135 -5.72 -4.22 2.94
N PRO A 136 -5.33 -5.07 1.96
CA PRO A 136 -5.58 -4.80 0.55
C PRO A 136 -7.07 -4.84 0.15
N THR A 137 -7.96 -5.30 1.03
CA THR A 137 -9.41 -5.26 0.80
C THR A 137 -9.98 -3.84 0.93
N PHE A 138 -9.28 -2.92 1.61
CA PHE A 138 -9.66 -1.51 1.76
C PHE A 138 -8.84 -0.56 0.88
N VAL A 139 -8.09 -1.11 -0.10
CA VAL A 139 -7.29 -0.32 -1.04
C VAL A 139 -8.00 -0.21 -2.38
N SER A 140 -8.18 1.03 -2.85
CA SER A 140 -8.76 1.33 -4.17
C SER A 140 -8.04 0.58 -5.30
N HIS A 141 -8.81 0.09 -6.26
CA HIS A 141 -8.31 -0.49 -7.50
C HIS A 141 -7.48 0.50 -8.33
N ALA A 142 -7.70 1.81 -8.14
CA ALA A 142 -6.93 2.85 -8.79
C ALA A 142 -5.56 3.11 -8.14
N SER A 143 -5.32 2.63 -6.92
CA SER A 143 -4.04 2.83 -6.24
C SER A 143 -2.90 2.13 -6.99
N PRO A 144 -1.81 2.84 -7.34
CA PRO A 144 -0.62 2.25 -7.94
C PRO A 144 0.12 1.35 -6.94
N PHE A 145 -0.20 1.42 -5.64
CA PHE A 145 0.48 0.69 -4.58
C PHE A 145 -0.16 -0.66 -4.26
N ARG A 146 -1.37 -0.92 -4.75
CA ARG A 146 -2.21 -2.07 -4.33
C ARG A 146 -1.49 -3.42 -4.40
N SER A 147 -0.78 -3.71 -5.48
CA SER A 147 -0.04 -4.97 -5.63
C SER A 147 1.13 -5.08 -4.65
N MET A 148 1.84 -3.99 -4.38
CA MET A 148 2.95 -3.93 -3.43
C MET A 148 2.46 -4.09 -1.99
N ILE A 149 1.41 -3.36 -1.61
CA ILE A 149 0.72 -3.51 -0.31
C ILE A 149 0.31 -4.97 -0.08
N THR A 150 -0.34 -5.58 -1.09
CA THR A 150 -0.79 -6.98 -1.03
C THR A 150 0.38 -7.93 -0.78
N ALA A 151 1.48 -7.76 -1.53
CA ALA A 151 2.67 -8.60 -1.41
C ALA A 151 3.37 -8.42 -0.06
N ALA A 152 3.55 -7.18 0.40
CA ALA A 152 4.20 -6.86 1.66
C ALA A 152 3.42 -7.43 2.85
N ARG A 153 2.09 -7.23 2.88
CA ARG A 153 1.23 -7.77 3.95
C ARG A 153 1.26 -9.30 3.97
N ALA A 154 1.13 -9.96 2.81
CA ALA A 154 1.18 -11.42 2.74
C ALA A 154 2.54 -11.98 3.21
N LYS A 155 3.63 -11.30 2.87
CA LYS A 155 4.97 -11.70 3.31
C LYS A 155 5.11 -11.63 4.83
N PHE A 156 4.67 -10.54 5.45
CA PHE A 156 4.68 -10.38 6.90
C PHE A 156 3.75 -11.42 7.59
N ASP A 157 2.53 -11.57 7.09
CA ASP A 157 1.53 -12.49 7.66
C ASP A 157 2.02 -13.94 7.71
N SER A 158 2.69 -14.41 6.65
CA SER A 158 3.20 -15.78 6.53
C SER A 158 4.16 -16.21 7.66
N ILE A 159 4.79 -15.24 8.34
CA ILE A 159 5.76 -15.48 9.40
C ILE A 159 5.19 -15.13 10.78
N TYR A 160 4.45 -14.03 10.87
CA TYR A 160 4.10 -13.39 12.14
C TYR A 160 2.65 -13.62 12.56
N HIS A 161 1.73 -13.86 11.63
CA HIS A 161 0.30 -14.11 11.85
C HIS A 161 -0.34 -13.13 12.86
N PRO A 162 -0.39 -11.81 12.56
CA PRO A 162 -0.94 -10.82 13.48
C PRO A 162 -2.39 -11.13 13.89
N ARG A 163 -2.70 -10.84 15.15
CA ARG A 163 -4.04 -10.95 15.74
C ARG A 163 -4.34 -9.67 16.50
N THR A 164 -5.56 -9.51 16.99
CA THR A 164 -5.95 -8.34 17.79
C THR A 164 -5.18 -8.20 19.10
N SER A 165 -4.56 -9.28 19.59
CA SER A 165 -3.60 -9.25 20.69
C SER A 165 -2.17 -9.11 20.20
N TRP A 166 -1.32 -8.49 21.03
CA TRP A 166 0.08 -8.22 20.69
C TRP A 166 0.92 -9.49 20.55
N GLY A 167 1.49 -9.69 19.36
CA GLY A 167 2.60 -10.61 19.10
C GLY A 167 3.96 -9.97 19.40
N ARG A 168 4.95 -10.80 19.73
CA ARG A 168 6.34 -10.40 20.07
C ARG A 168 7.40 -11.34 19.48
N LYS A 169 7.05 -12.08 18.42
CA LYS A 169 8.05 -12.87 17.69
C LYS A 169 9.10 -11.91 17.14
N ARG A 170 10.37 -12.19 17.39
CA ARG A 170 11.49 -11.37 16.92
C ARG A 170 11.70 -11.56 15.42
N GLY A 171 12.36 -10.59 14.79
CA GLY A 171 12.91 -10.71 13.45
C GLY A 171 13.58 -9.42 13.02
N HIS A 172 14.58 -9.57 12.17
CA HIS A 172 15.24 -8.48 11.45
C HIS A 172 14.61 -8.38 10.06
N LEU A 173 14.14 -7.18 9.73
CA LEU A 173 13.38 -6.88 8.53
C LEU A 173 14.02 -5.73 7.77
N ARG A 174 14.03 -5.80 6.44
CA ARG A 174 14.12 -4.61 5.60
C ARG A 174 12.74 -4.21 5.14
N ILE A 175 12.29 -3.04 5.57
CA ILE A 175 10.96 -2.52 5.28
C ILE A 175 11.10 -1.31 4.38
N THR A 176 10.36 -1.30 3.27
CA THR A 176 10.28 -0.15 2.38
C THR A 176 8.84 0.36 2.32
N GLY A 177 8.63 1.65 2.52
CA GLY A 177 7.30 2.25 2.60
C GLY A 177 7.34 3.76 2.43
N VAL A 178 6.18 4.38 2.34
CA VAL A 178 6.05 5.82 2.11
C VAL A 178 5.98 6.53 3.46
N GLY A 179 6.73 7.63 3.60
CA GLY A 179 6.64 8.46 4.81
C GLY A 179 5.23 9.03 4.99
N PHE A 180 4.76 9.10 6.22
CA PHE A 180 3.44 9.67 6.53
C PHE A 180 3.40 10.26 7.93
N PHE A 181 2.90 11.48 8.07
CA PHE A 181 2.64 12.06 9.39
C PHE A 181 1.21 11.78 9.81
N ASP A 182 1.07 10.94 10.84
CA ASP A 182 -0.22 10.49 11.36
C ASP A 182 -0.71 11.33 12.56
N PHE A 183 -1.92 11.04 13.02
CA PHE A 183 -2.50 11.65 14.21
C PHE A 183 -2.19 10.81 15.45
N LYS A 184 -1.80 11.45 16.55
CA LYS A 184 -1.65 10.74 17.83
C LYS A 184 -3.01 10.47 18.48
N HIS A 185 -3.29 9.20 18.70
CA HIS A 185 -4.51 8.69 19.35
C HIS A 185 -4.21 7.56 20.37
N GLY A 186 -3.04 7.59 21.01
CA GLY A 186 -2.67 6.64 22.08
C GLY A 186 -2.06 5.32 21.59
N GLN A 187 -1.66 5.27 20.32
CA GLN A 187 -1.06 4.09 19.70
C GLN A 187 0.30 3.71 20.32
N SER A 188 0.62 2.41 20.34
CA SER A 188 1.84 1.90 20.97
C SER A 188 3.04 2.04 20.03
N GLY A 189 4.17 2.51 20.54
CA GLY A 189 5.42 2.58 19.76
C GLY A 189 5.53 3.78 18.82
N VAL A 190 4.57 4.71 18.88
CA VAL A 190 4.54 5.92 18.06
C VAL A 190 5.75 6.82 18.25
N ALA A 191 6.18 7.42 17.14
CA ALA A 191 7.22 8.43 17.14
C ALA A 191 6.75 9.73 17.83
N PRO A 192 7.66 10.53 18.44
CA PRO A 192 7.32 11.82 19.03
C PRO A 192 6.72 12.83 18.04
N ASN A 193 7.03 12.72 16.75
CA ASN A 193 6.46 13.52 15.66
C ASN A 193 5.33 12.80 14.91
N ALA A 194 4.90 11.61 15.36
CA ALA A 194 3.89 10.77 14.72
C ALA A 194 4.20 10.37 13.27
N ILE A 195 5.46 10.43 12.85
CA ILE A 195 5.88 9.83 11.58
C ILE A 195 5.71 8.30 11.63
N GLU A 196 5.30 7.72 10.51
CA GLU A 196 5.24 6.30 10.25
C GLU A 196 5.60 6.00 8.79
N LEU A 197 5.78 4.71 8.46
CA LEU A 197 5.68 4.27 7.07
C LEU A 197 4.27 3.74 6.81
N HIS A 198 3.49 4.49 6.03
CA HIS A 198 2.12 4.18 5.70
C HIS A 198 1.81 4.58 4.24
N PRO A 199 1.71 3.62 3.31
CA PRO A 199 1.75 2.17 3.54
C PRO A 199 3.18 1.60 3.48
N VAL A 200 3.37 0.42 4.07
CA VAL A 200 4.48 -0.47 3.72
C VAL A 200 4.26 -1.07 2.32
N LEU A 201 5.27 -0.97 1.46
CA LEU A 201 5.24 -1.44 0.06
C LEU A 201 6.13 -2.65 -0.21
N SER A 202 7.17 -2.87 0.59
CA SER A 202 8.01 -4.07 0.54
C SER A 202 8.46 -4.48 1.93
N CYS A 203 8.61 -5.80 2.14
CA CYS A 203 9.09 -6.40 3.37
C CYS A 203 9.97 -7.60 3.02
N GLU A 204 11.23 -7.53 3.43
CA GLU A 204 12.19 -8.62 3.34
C GLU A 204 12.50 -9.13 4.74
N ILE A 205 12.47 -10.46 4.92
CA ILE A 205 12.87 -11.10 6.18
C ILE A 205 14.35 -11.39 6.05
N LEU A 206 15.17 -10.78 6.92
CA LEU A 206 16.61 -10.88 6.84
C LEU A 206 17.18 -11.97 7.75
N GLU A 207 16.63 -12.16 8.96
CA GLU A 207 16.82 -13.32 9.87
C GLU A 207 16.05 -13.16 11.20
#